data_AF-A0AAV0WLB9-F1
#
_entry.id   AF-A0AAV0WLB9-F1
#
_cell.length_a   1.000
_cell.length_b   1.000
_cell.length_c   1.000
_cell.angle_alpha   90.00
_cell.angle_beta   90.00
_cell.angle_gamma   90.00
#
_symmetry.space_group_name_H-M   'P 1'
#
loop_
_entity.id
_entity.type
_entity.pdbx_description
1 polymer ?
#
loop_
_entity_poly.entity_id
_entity_poly.type
_entity_poly.pdbx_seq_one_letter_code
_entity_poly.pdbx_strand_id
1 'polypeptide(L)'
;MDSTESIHAVDPGFYHHFGLGLALKQHFKYSPIDNIEVIKVVIGIDGLPLAKSSSSQLWPILGYVRPLKNKVFPIGIYWGYEKPKDSNEFLRKFVDESKILTNCGITIDGITKQVQIDGFSLDAPAKSFILKIKGHSGFDSCTRCTVEGEYLKNRTCFPYSSTMIKRSHIDYINRNYEEHHVENSISILEELPINIISSFGLDYMHLTCLGIMRKLLHLWVAKGPLNVRLPSSVSKQLSSSLLSLRPFIPCEFSRKPRGLNDLNRFKATELRQILVYTGQVVFKNILNNNCYKHFMALSIAMNILLTSNMGNYVKYAQNLLYYFVQTFETLYGKHFMSFNVHGLVHISDE
;
A
#
# COMPACT_ATOMS: atom_id res chain seq x y z
N MET A 1 31.93 19.62 -9.66
CA MET A 1 30.66 20.23 -10.06
C MET A 1 29.94 20.61 -8.79
N ASP A 2 29.77 21.90 -8.56
CA ASP A 2 29.13 22.43 -7.35
C ASP A 2 27.70 21.90 -7.23
N SER A 3 27.38 21.32 -6.08
CA SER A 3 26.10 20.62 -5.83
C SER A 3 24.86 21.52 -5.86
N THR A 4 25.03 22.84 -5.94
CA THR A 4 23.94 23.83 -5.96
C THR A 4 23.29 24.07 -7.34
N GLU A 5 23.91 23.64 -8.45
CA GLU A 5 23.33 23.79 -9.81
C GLU A 5 22.23 22.76 -10.16
N SER A 6 21.91 21.86 -9.24
CA SER A 6 21.08 20.67 -9.48
C SER A 6 19.70 20.71 -8.81
N ILE A 7 19.29 21.88 -8.32
CA ILE A 7 17.97 22.12 -7.72
C ILE A 7 17.08 22.78 -8.76
N HIS A 8 15.96 22.14 -9.08
CA HIS A 8 14.96 22.60 -10.03
C HIS A 8 13.75 23.16 -9.28
N ALA A 9 13.16 24.25 -9.77
CA ALA A 9 11.86 24.69 -9.29
C ALA A 9 10.78 23.70 -9.76
N VAL A 10 9.94 23.25 -8.82
CA VAL A 10 8.73 22.45 -9.08
C VAL A 10 7.66 23.05 -8.20
N ASP A 11 6.63 23.66 -8.76
CA ASP A 11 5.73 24.52 -7.98
C ASP A 11 5.01 23.73 -6.85
N PRO A 12 4.94 24.27 -5.61
CA PRO A 12 5.47 25.56 -5.12
C PRO A 12 6.84 25.47 -4.41
N GLY A 13 7.58 24.40 -4.62
CA GLY A 13 8.85 24.10 -3.95
C GLY A 13 10.01 23.85 -4.90
N PHE A 14 10.91 22.99 -4.44
CA PHE A 14 12.17 22.70 -5.09
C PHE A 14 12.41 21.21 -5.15
N TYR A 15 12.95 20.73 -6.26
CA TYR A 15 13.25 19.33 -6.50
C TYR A 15 14.73 19.17 -6.82
N HIS A 16 15.38 18.24 -6.13
CA HIS A 16 16.74 17.83 -6.45
C HIS A 16 16.74 16.40 -6.97
N HIS A 17 17.40 16.18 -8.11
CA HIS A 17 17.49 14.88 -8.76
C HIS A 17 18.87 14.26 -8.52
N PHE A 18 18.91 13.14 -7.79
CA PHE A 18 20.14 12.39 -7.54
C PHE A 18 20.50 11.46 -8.71
N GLY A 19 19.49 10.97 -9.43
CA GLY A 19 19.65 10.08 -10.58
C GLY A 19 19.60 8.59 -10.22
N LEU A 20 18.70 7.85 -10.87
CA LEU A 20 18.58 6.40 -10.79
C LEU A 20 19.86 5.71 -11.28
N GLY A 21 20.45 6.17 -12.39
CA GLY A 21 21.66 5.56 -12.94
C GLY A 21 22.86 5.67 -11.99
N LEU A 22 23.02 6.84 -11.35
CA LEU A 22 24.03 7.05 -10.32
C LEU A 22 23.76 6.19 -9.09
N ALA A 23 22.51 6.14 -8.62
CA ALA A 23 22.13 5.34 -7.47
C ALA A 23 22.37 3.84 -7.71
N LEU A 24 22.09 3.32 -8.91
CA LEU A 24 22.38 1.93 -9.28
C LEU A 24 23.88 1.64 -9.28
N LYS A 25 24.70 2.50 -9.91
CA LYS A 25 26.16 2.34 -9.89
C LYS A 25 26.72 2.30 -8.47
N GLN A 26 26.23 3.19 -7.60
CA GLN A 26 26.61 3.21 -6.18
C GLN A 26 26.13 1.97 -5.42
N HIS A 27 24.92 1.50 -5.68
CA HIS A 27 24.36 0.31 -5.05
C HIS A 27 25.23 -0.93 -5.29
N PHE A 28 25.68 -1.12 -6.53
CA PHE A 28 26.46 -2.28 -6.95
C PHE A 28 27.97 -2.15 -6.70
N LYS A 29 28.50 -0.95 -6.45
CA LYS A 29 29.91 -0.76 -6.06
C LYS A 29 30.34 -1.62 -4.86
N TYR A 30 29.41 -1.91 -3.94
CA TYR A 30 29.66 -2.70 -2.72
C TYR A 30 28.92 -4.05 -2.71
N SER A 31 28.26 -4.41 -3.80
CA SER A 31 27.45 -5.62 -3.94
C SER A 31 27.69 -6.18 -5.35
N PRO A 32 28.66 -7.08 -5.56
CA PRO A 32 29.01 -7.59 -6.88
C PRO A 32 27.81 -8.21 -7.62
N ILE A 33 27.80 -8.06 -8.95
CA ILE A 33 26.63 -8.27 -9.83
C ILE A 33 26.55 -9.71 -10.36
N ASP A 34 27.42 -10.63 -9.93
CA ASP A 34 27.86 -11.79 -10.72
C ASP A 34 26.77 -12.69 -11.34
N ASN A 35 25.50 -12.61 -10.92
CA ASN A 35 24.36 -13.35 -11.50
C ASN A 35 23.10 -12.52 -11.86
N ILE A 36 23.19 -11.20 -12.01
CA ILE A 36 22.01 -10.36 -12.38
C ILE A 36 22.13 -9.91 -13.84
N GLU A 37 21.26 -10.42 -14.71
CA GLU A 37 21.14 -9.95 -16.11
C GLU A 37 20.25 -8.71 -16.22
N VAL A 38 19.14 -8.72 -15.47
CA VAL A 38 18.14 -7.64 -15.44
C VAL A 38 18.05 -7.05 -14.04
N ILE A 39 18.38 -5.77 -13.91
CA ILE A 39 18.25 -5.01 -12.67
C ILE A 39 16.79 -4.59 -12.53
N LYS A 40 16.06 -5.26 -11.63
CA LYS A 40 14.66 -4.98 -11.32
C LYS A 40 14.55 -3.95 -10.21
N VAL A 41 14.08 -2.76 -10.54
CA VAL A 41 13.95 -1.63 -9.61
C VAL A 41 12.50 -1.44 -9.20
N VAL A 42 12.25 -1.34 -7.90
CA VAL A 42 10.93 -0.94 -7.37
C VAL A 42 11.02 0.48 -6.84
N ILE A 43 10.02 1.28 -7.18
CA ILE A 43 9.95 2.71 -6.87
C ILE A 43 8.97 2.95 -5.71
N GLY A 44 9.37 3.75 -4.74
CA GLY A 44 8.52 4.21 -3.64
C GLY A 44 8.46 5.74 -3.62
N ILE A 45 7.26 6.29 -3.43
CA ILE A 45 7.00 7.72 -3.35
C ILE A 45 5.98 7.92 -2.24
N ASP A 46 6.29 8.81 -1.30
CA ASP A 46 5.39 9.14 -0.19
C ASP A 46 5.68 10.57 0.29
N GLY A 47 4.72 11.19 0.98
CA GLY A 47 4.91 12.48 1.63
C GLY A 47 5.42 12.32 3.06
N LEU A 48 6.54 12.97 3.38
CA LEU A 48 7.16 12.93 4.70
C LEU A 48 7.20 14.34 5.32
N PRO A 49 6.45 14.61 6.41
CA PRO A 49 6.58 15.88 7.12
C PRO A 49 7.95 15.98 7.80
N LEU A 50 8.64 17.12 7.64
CA LEU A 50 9.96 17.36 8.22
C LEU A 50 9.92 17.83 9.67
N ALA A 51 8.88 18.60 10.00
CA ALA A 51 8.66 19.07 11.36
C ALA A 51 7.19 18.95 11.72
N LYS A 52 6.90 18.77 13.01
CA LYS A 52 5.52 18.75 13.52
C LYS A 52 4.89 20.14 13.61
N SER A 53 5.72 21.18 13.66
CA SER A 53 5.33 22.58 13.89
C SER A 53 5.36 23.44 12.62
N SER A 54 5.64 22.85 11.45
CA SER A 54 5.63 23.54 10.16
C SER A 54 4.97 22.66 9.10
N SER A 55 4.45 23.27 8.03
CA SER A 55 3.95 22.55 6.85
C SER A 55 5.06 21.99 5.94
N SER A 56 6.35 22.19 6.31
CA SER A 56 7.49 21.70 5.54
C SER A 56 7.46 20.18 5.39
N GLN A 57 7.56 19.72 4.15
CA GLN A 57 7.45 18.32 3.76
C GLN A 57 8.44 17.95 2.66
N LEU A 58 8.87 16.69 2.66
CA LEU A 58 9.59 16.06 1.57
C LEU A 58 8.68 15.11 0.80
N TRP A 59 8.89 15.05 -0.51
CA TRP A 59 8.35 14.00 -1.37
C TRP A 59 9.53 13.31 -2.07
N PRO A 60 10.11 12.28 -1.45
CA PRO A 60 11.18 11.50 -2.07
C PRO A 60 10.64 10.54 -3.13
N ILE A 61 11.39 10.41 -4.23
CA ILE A 61 11.36 9.26 -5.12
C ILE A 61 12.50 8.33 -4.67
N LEU A 62 12.13 7.18 -4.13
CA LEU A 62 13.03 6.17 -3.60
C LEU A 62 13.05 4.95 -4.51
N GLY A 63 14.18 4.26 -4.56
CA GLY A 63 14.34 3.00 -5.28
C GLY A 63 14.96 1.92 -4.41
N TYR A 64 14.63 0.66 -4.70
CA TYR A 64 15.42 -0.49 -4.27
C TYR A 64 15.47 -1.55 -5.37
N VAL A 65 16.49 -2.40 -5.35
CA VAL A 65 16.67 -3.47 -6.34
C VAL A 65 16.14 -4.80 -5.78
N ARG A 66 15.36 -5.55 -6.56
CA ARG A 66 14.95 -6.92 -6.21
C ARG A 66 15.99 -7.94 -6.70
N PRO A 67 16.28 -9.01 -5.92
CA PRO A 67 15.71 -9.35 -4.61
C PRO A 67 16.40 -8.64 -3.42
N LEU A 68 17.37 -7.75 -3.67
CA LEU A 68 18.19 -7.04 -2.68
C LEU A 68 17.43 -5.91 -1.94
N LYS A 69 16.36 -6.26 -1.20
CA LYS A 69 15.45 -5.31 -0.54
C LYS A 69 16.08 -4.49 0.61
N ASN A 70 17.29 -4.82 1.04
CA ASN A 70 17.88 -4.27 2.27
C ASN A 70 18.53 -2.88 2.08
N LYS A 71 18.61 -2.38 0.85
CA LYS A 71 19.20 -1.06 0.53
C LYS A 71 18.22 -0.25 -0.30
N VAL A 72 17.64 0.77 0.32
CA VAL A 72 16.83 1.80 -0.35
C VAL A 72 17.74 3.00 -0.63
N PHE A 73 17.59 3.61 -1.80
CA PHE A 73 18.36 4.79 -2.21
C PHE A 73 17.43 5.90 -2.73
N PRO A 74 17.79 7.18 -2.53
CA PRO A 74 17.06 8.28 -3.13
C PRO A 74 17.40 8.41 -4.61
N ILE A 75 16.38 8.66 -5.42
CA ILE A 75 16.49 8.99 -6.86
C ILE A 75 16.21 10.48 -7.07
N GLY A 76 15.27 11.03 -6.31
CA GLY A 76 14.94 12.44 -6.31
C GLY A 76 14.27 12.82 -5.00
N ILE A 77 14.40 14.08 -4.60
CA ILE A 77 13.73 14.59 -3.41
C ILE A 77 13.15 15.96 -3.75
N TYR A 78 11.83 16.08 -3.60
CA TYR A 78 11.16 17.36 -3.57
C TYR A 78 11.06 17.86 -2.13
N TRP A 79 11.22 19.16 -1.93
CA TRP A 79 10.97 19.89 -0.70
C TRP A 79 10.04 21.08 -0.97
N GLY A 80 9.06 21.26 -0.10
CA GLY A 80 8.20 22.44 -0.12
C GLY A 80 7.36 22.54 1.16
N TYR A 81 6.61 23.62 1.28
CA TYR A 81 5.58 23.76 2.33
C TYR A 81 4.26 23.10 1.94
N GLU A 82 4.12 22.76 0.65
CA GLU A 82 2.99 22.05 0.08
C GLU A 82 3.52 20.91 -0.79
N LYS A 83 2.67 19.91 -0.99
CA LYS A 83 2.88 18.85 -1.97
C LYS A 83 3.05 19.47 -3.37
N PRO A 84 3.86 18.88 -4.28
CA PRO A 84 3.96 19.40 -5.64
C PRO A 84 2.58 19.53 -6.29
N LYS A 85 2.32 20.64 -6.99
CA LYS A 85 1.01 20.84 -7.62
C LYS A 85 0.77 19.87 -8.77
N ASP A 86 1.76 19.70 -9.64
CA ASP A 86 1.69 18.75 -10.75
C ASP A 86 2.63 17.56 -10.52
N SER A 87 2.08 16.34 -10.54
CA SER A 87 2.87 15.12 -10.43
C SER A 87 3.77 14.87 -11.63
N ASN A 88 3.41 15.35 -12.82
CA ASN A 88 4.22 15.20 -14.03
C ASN A 88 5.49 16.06 -13.96
N GLU A 89 5.40 17.30 -13.48
CA GLU A 89 6.58 18.14 -13.25
C GLU A 89 7.52 17.51 -12.22
N PHE A 90 6.96 17.01 -11.12
CA PHE A 90 7.69 16.31 -10.07
C PHE A 90 8.42 15.05 -10.59
N LEU A 91 7.79 14.28 -11.48
CA LEU A 91 8.33 13.02 -11.98
C LEU A 91 9.24 13.16 -13.22
N ARG A 92 9.24 14.31 -13.90
CA ARG A 92 9.82 14.46 -15.25
C ARG A 92 11.25 13.94 -15.36
N LYS A 93 12.15 14.42 -14.47
CA LYS A 93 13.56 14.03 -14.46
C LYS A 93 13.74 12.52 -14.25
N PHE A 94 12.96 11.93 -13.34
CA PHE A 94 12.98 10.50 -13.08
C PHE A 94 12.51 9.70 -14.31
N VAL A 95 11.44 10.13 -14.98
CA VAL A 95 10.90 9.43 -16.15
C VAL A 95 11.87 9.52 -17.32
N ASP A 96 12.43 10.70 -17.62
CA ASP A 96 13.38 10.87 -18.72
C ASP A 96 14.61 9.96 -18.56
N GLU A 97 15.19 9.93 -17.37
CA GLU A 97 16.32 9.06 -17.06
C GLU A 97 15.91 7.58 -17.12
N SER A 98 14.75 7.22 -16.56
CA SER A 98 14.27 5.84 -16.55
C SER A 98 14.03 5.31 -17.96
N LYS A 99 13.47 6.13 -18.88
CA LYS A 99 13.28 5.76 -20.29
C LYS A 99 14.61 5.41 -20.96
N ILE A 100 15.66 6.20 -20.71
CA ILE A 100 17.00 5.93 -21.25
C ILE A 100 17.53 4.62 -20.67
N LEU A 101 17.44 4.43 -19.36
CA LEU A 101 17.96 3.23 -18.68
C LEU A 101 17.21 1.95 -19.09
N THR A 102 15.89 2.00 -19.28
CA THR A 102 15.11 0.84 -19.71
C THR A 102 15.36 0.46 -21.17
N ASN A 103 15.71 1.43 -22.03
CA ASN A 103 15.96 1.18 -23.45
C ASN A 103 17.42 0.80 -23.74
N CYS A 104 18.36 1.46 -23.08
CA CYS A 104 19.79 1.32 -23.35
C CYS A 104 20.52 0.45 -22.32
N GLY A 105 19.91 0.16 -21.18
CA GLY A 105 20.56 -0.48 -20.04
C GLY A 105 21.51 0.47 -19.30
N ILE A 106 22.30 -0.10 -18.40
CA ILE A 106 23.32 0.60 -17.63
C ILE A 106 24.63 -0.18 -17.62
N THR A 107 25.75 0.50 -17.85
CA THR A 107 27.08 -0.11 -17.73
C THR A 107 27.59 0.00 -16.29
N ILE A 108 27.86 -1.14 -15.67
CA ILE A 108 28.46 -1.27 -14.34
C ILE A 108 29.65 -2.23 -14.45
N ASP A 109 30.81 -1.82 -13.98
CA ASP A 109 32.07 -2.59 -14.07
C ASP A 109 32.39 -3.10 -15.48
N GLY A 110 32.10 -2.27 -16.50
CA GLY A 110 32.33 -2.59 -17.91
C GLY A 110 31.27 -3.50 -18.55
N ILE A 111 30.31 -4.01 -17.78
CA ILE A 111 29.24 -4.88 -18.28
C ILE A 111 27.93 -4.09 -18.37
N THR A 112 27.30 -4.09 -19.54
CA THR A 112 25.97 -3.50 -19.72
C THR A 112 24.89 -4.46 -19.24
N LYS A 113 24.04 -3.98 -18.33
CA LYS A 113 22.92 -4.71 -17.73
C LYS A 113 21.61 -4.04 -18.13
N GLN A 114 20.59 -4.86 -18.36
CA GLN A 114 19.25 -4.32 -18.63
C GLN A 114 18.64 -3.78 -17.35
N VAL A 115 17.92 -2.66 -17.44
CA VAL A 115 17.20 -2.07 -16.31
C VAL A 115 15.71 -2.19 -16.56
N GLN A 116 14.97 -2.63 -15.54
CA GLN A 116 13.52 -2.74 -15.59
C GLN A 116 12.92 -2.05 -14.36
N ILE A 117 11.94 -1.17 -14.58
CA ILE A 117 11.06 -0.72 -13.51
C ILE A 117 10.06 -1.84 -13.24
N ASP A 118 10.29 -2.60 -12.16
CA ASP A 118 9.53 -3.81 -11.81
C ASP A 118 8.22 -3.48 -11.09
N GLY A 119 8.12 -2.31 -10.46
CA GLY A 119 6.87 -1.84 -9.90
C GLY A 119 6.98 -0.64 -8.99
N PHE A 120 5.83 -0.21 -8.47
CA PHE A 120 5.64 0.94 -7.60
C PHE A 120 4.96 0.48 -6.30
N SER A 121 5.53 0.89 -5.17
CA SER A 121 5.07 0.57 -3.83
C SER A 121 4.65 1.84 -3.11
N LEU A 122 3.36 2.19 -3.23
CA LEU A 122 2.81 3.47 -2.80
C LEU A 122 1.55 3.26 -1.98
N ASP A 123 1.29 4.15 -1.03
CA ASP A 123 -0.01 4.24 -0.40
C ASP A 123 -1.07 4.79 -1.37
N ALA A 124 -2.36 4.71 -0.99
CA ALA A 124 -3.45 5.11 -1.88
C ALA A 124 -3.42 6.62 -2.23
N PRO A 125 -3.16 7.55 -1.28
CA PRO A 125 -2.94 8.96 -1.59
C PRO A 125 -1.82 9.23 -2.60
N ALA A 126 -0.59 8.74 -2.36
CA ALA A 126 0.54 8.96 -3.26
C ALA A 126 0.29 8.33 -4.64
N LYS A 127 -0.31 7.13 -4.68
CA LYS A 127 -0.74 6.47 -5.91
C LYS A 127 -1.71 7.33 -6.71
N SER A 128 -2.76 7.84 -6.06
CA SER A 128 -3.77 8.67 -6.73
C SER A 128 -3.17 9.95 -7.32
N PHE A 129 -2.24 10.58 -6.60
CA PHE A 129 -1.52 11.75 -7.08
C PHE A 129 -0.66 11.46 -8.31
N ILE A 130 0.20 10.45 -8.24
CA ILE A 130 1.14 10.22 -9.33
C ILE A 130 0.50 9.62 -10.57
N LEU A 131 -0.65 8.96 -10.43
CA LEU A 131 -1.46 8.47 -11.55
C LEU A 131 -2.50 9.48 -12.05
N LYS A 132 -2.68 10.62 -11.37
CA LYS A 132 -3.71 11.63 -11.68
C LYS A 132 -5.15 11.07 -11.68
N ILE A 133 -5.45 10.20 -10.72
CA ILE A 133 -6.76 9.54 -10.55
C ILE A 133 -7.43 9.92 -9.24
N LYS A 134 -8.75 9.68 -9.12
CA LYS A 134 -9.50 9.97 -7.90
C LYS A 134 -8.90 9.26 -6.68
N GLY A 135 -8.67 10.03 -5.62
CA GLY A 135 -8.17 9.51 -4.34
C GLY A 135 -9.18 8.57 -3.67
N HIS A 136 -8.71 7.76 -2.72
CA HIS A 136 -9.45 6.71 -2.01
C HIS A 136 -10.78 7.09 -1.35
N SER A 137 -11.12 8.38 -1.26
CA SER A 137 -12.40 8.90 -0.77
C SER A 137 -13.41 9.24 -1.88
N GLY A 138 -12.99 9.26 -3.14
CA GLY A 138 -13.86 9.50 -4.29
C GLY A 138 -14.68 8.25 -4.66
N PHE A 139 -15.80 8.46 -5.35
CA PHE A 139 -16.70 7.38 -5.78
C PHE A 139 -16.01 6.41 -6.75
N ASP A 140 -15.40 6.91 -7.83
CA ASP A 140 -14.64 6.09 -8.79
C ASP A 140 -13.16 5.92 -8.42
N SER A 141 -12.85 5.63 -7.16
CA SER A 141 -11.44 5.63 -6.70
C SER A 141 -10.72 4.28 -6.83
N CYS A 142 -11.43 3.18 -7.10
CA CYS A 142 -10.79 1.87 -7.23
C CYS A 142 -9.89 1.82 -8.47
N THR A 143 -8.61 1.48 -8.26
CA THR A 143 -7.62 1.39 -9.34
C THR A 143 -7.68 0.06 -10.09
N ARG A 144 -8.48 -0.91 -9.62
CA ARG A 144 -8.53 -2.28 -10.15
C ARG A 144 -9.85 -2.64 -10.82
N CYS A 145 -10.92 -1.93 -10.50
CA CYS A 145 -12.23 -2.15 -11.10
C CYS A 145 -13.05 -0.87 -11.20
N THR A 146 -14.17 -0.96 -11.92
CA THR A 146 -15.09 0.16 -12.19
C THR A 146 -16.20 0.28 -11.15
N VAL A 147 -16.08 -0.36 -9.98
CA VAL A 147 -17.10 -0.24 -8.93
C VAL A 147 -17.09 1.17 -8.39
N GLU A 148 -18.23 1.84 -8.54
CA GLU A 148 -18.50 3.16 -8.00
C GLU A 148 -18.89 3.07 -6.51
N GLY A 149 -18.36 3.97 -5.71
CA GLY A 149 -18.74 4.11 -4.30
C GLY A 149 -20.11 4.79 -4.12
N GLU A 150 -20.71 4.59 -2.95
CA GLU A 150 -21.94 5.26 -2.53
C GLU A 150 -21.67 6.16 -1.32
N TYR A 151 -22.41 7.27 -1.20
CA TYR A 151 -22.37 8.12 0.00
C TYR A 151 -23.44 7.70 1.01
N LEU A 152 -23.03 7.10 2.13
CA LEU A 152 -23.95 6.63 3.18
C LEU A 152 -23.47 7.07 4.55
N LYS A 153 -24.32 7.75 5.34
CA LYS A 153 -24.00 8.20 6.71
C LYS A 153 -22.68 9.01 6.79
N ASN A 154 -22.59 10.04 5.97
CA ASN A 154 -21.48 11.01 5.92
C ASN A 154 -20.11 10.41 5.59
N ARG A 155 -20.09 9.41 4.70
CA ARG A 155 -18.85 8.75 4.23
C ARG A 155 -19.08 8.06 2.90
N THR A 156 -18.04 7.99 2.10
CA THR A 156 -17.97 7.13 0.91
C THR A 156 -17.77 5.68 1.34
N CYS A 157 -18.55 4.78 0.77
CA CYS A 157 -18.45 3.34 0.98
C CYS A 157 -18.52 2.59 -0.35
N PHE A 158 -18.04 1.35 -0.36
CA PHE A 158 -17.94 0.48 -1.53
C PHE A 158 -18.65 -0.82 -1.22
N PRO A 159 -19.99 -0.84 -1.33
CA PRO A 159 -20.79 -2.01 -1.07
C PRO A 159 -20.36 -3.20 -1.92
N TYR A 160 -20.64 -4.41 -1.44
CA TYR A 160 -20.29 -5.59 -2.19
C TYR A 160 -21.12 -5.68 -3.49
N SER A 161 -20.44 -5.88 -4.61
CA SER A 161 -21.04 -6.18 -5.91
C SER A 161 -20.54 -7.54 -6.38
N SER A 162 -21.45 -8.38 -6.88
CA SER A 162 -21.11 -9.65 -7.52
C SER A 162 -20.52 -9.46 -8.92
N THR A 163 -20.80 -8.33 -9.56
CA THR A 163 -20.29 -7.96 -10.88
C THR A 163 -19.23 -6.88 -10.74
N MET A 164 -18.03 -7.17 -11.23
CA MET A 164 -16.87 -6.29 -11.10
C MET A 164 -16.09 -6.32 -12.40
N ILE A 165 -16.17 -5.23 -13.16
CA ILE A 165 -15.42 -5.07 -14.40
C ILE A 165 -14.02 -4.59 -14.01
N LYS A 166 -12.98 -5.35 -14.40
CA LYS A 166 -11.60 -4.99 -14.12
C LYS A 166 -11.17 -3.83 -15.02
N ARG A 167 -10.41 -2.90 -14.47
CA ARG A 167 -9.75 -1.84 -15.25
C ARG A 167 -8.54 -2.43 -15.97
N SER A 168 -8.27 -1.93 -17.17
CA SER A 168 -7.07 -2.27 -17.93
C SER A 168 -6.13 -1.06 -18.09
N HIS A 169 -4.90 -1.32 -18.49
CA HIS A 169 -3.92 -0.28 -18.81
C HIS A 169 -4.37 0.57 -20.02
N ILE A 170 -4.98 -0.05 -21.03
CA ILE A 170 -5.47 0.66 -22.21
C ILE A 170 -6.64 1.58 -21.87
N ASP A 171 -7.52 1.17 -20.95
CA ASP A 171 -8.63 2.02 -20.49
C ASP A 171 -8.15 3.30 -19.81
N TYR A 172 -7.02 3.22 -19.10
CA TYR A 172 -6.43 4.39 -18.46
C TYR A 172 -5.77 5.33 -19.45
N ILE A 173 -5.00 4.81 -20.41
CA ILE A 173 -4.35 5.64 -21.44
C ILE A 173 -5.43 6.37 -22.25
N ASN A 174 -6.46 5.63 -22.68
CA ASN A 174 -7.55 6.18 -23.46
C ASN A 174 -8.54 7.01 -22.62
N ARG A 175 -8.42 6.98 -21.29
CA ARG A 175 -9.33 7.62 -20.34
C ARG A 175 -10.80 7.24 -20.56
N ASN A 176 -11.06 5.95 -20.77
CA ASN A 176 -12.40 5.42 -21.01
C ASN A 176 -13.38 5.65 -19.83
N TYR A 177 -12.86 6.04 -18.66
CA TYR A 177 -13.63 6.30 -17.45
C TYR A 177 -13.31 7.71 -16.93
N GLU A 178 -13.91 8.72 -17.54
CA GLU A 178 -13.65 10.15 -17.24
C GLU A 178 -13.69 10.45 -15.73
N GLU A 179 -14.72 9.95 -15.04
CA GLU A 179 -14.89 10.11 -13.59
C GLU A 179 -13.75 9.49 -12.76
N HIS A 180 -12.92 8.60 -13.31
CA HIS A 180 -11.76 8.07 -12.59
C HIS A 180 -10.58 9.05 -12.56
N HIS A 181 -10.50 9.96 -13.53
CA HIS A 181 -9.40 10.89 -13.72
C HIS A 181 -9.70 12.25 -13.04
N VAL A 182 -8.68 12.90 -12.49
CA VAL A 182 -8.85 14.19 -11.76
C VAL A 182 -8.48 15.39 -12.64
N GLU A 183 -7.64 15.18 -13.65
CA GLU A 183 -7.12 16.25 -14.49
C GLU A 183 -7.31 15.90 -15.97
N ASN A 184 -7.19 16.92 -16.83
CA ASN A 184 -7.25 16.77 -18.29
C ASN A 184 -6.01 16.09 -18.88
N SER A 185 -5.03 15.70 -18.06
CA SER A 185 -3.81 15.02 -18.47
C SER A 185 -3.62 13.72 -17.70
N ILE A 186 -2.97 12.74 -18.33
CA ILE A 186 -2.55 11.49 -17.69
C ILE A 186 -1.13 11.61 -17.15
N SER A 187 -0.72 10.60 -16.36
CA SER A 187 0.63 10.55 -15.81
C SER A 187 1.66 10.31 -16.90
N ILE A 188 2.77 11.05 -16.86
CA ILE A 188 3.93 10.81 -17.75
C ILE A 188 4.59 9.44 -17.55
N LEU A 189 4.16 8.67 -16.54
CA LEU A 189 4.58 7.29 -16.35
C LEU A 189 4.12 6.35 -17.47
N GLU A 190 3.14 6.73 -18.29
CA GLU A 190 2.80 5.99 -19.51
C GLU A 190 3.95 5.91 -20.52
N GLU A 191 4.92 6.82 -20.42
CA GLU A 191 6.07 6.85 -21.31
C GLU A 191 7.10 5.75 -20.98
N LEU A 192 6.93 5.06 -19.85
CA LEU A 192 7.74 3.92 -19.44
C LEU A 192 7.08 2.62 -19.90
N PRO A 193 7.87 1.55 -20.14
CA PRO A 193 7.34 0.25 -20.53
C PRO A 193 6.73 -0.49 -19.32
N ILE A 194 5.69 0.08 -18.73
CA ILE A 194 5.00 -0.43 -17.54
C ILE A 194 3.50 -0.56 -17.80
N ASN A 195 2.88 -1.55 -17.16
CA ASN A 195 1.43 -1.65 -17.10
C ASN A 195 0.98 -1.08 -15.75
N ILE A 196 0.31 0.07 -15.74
CA ILE A 196 -0.08 0.75 -14.50
C ILE A 196 -0.93 -0.11 -13.54
N ILE A 197 -1.66 -1.12 -14.05
CA ILE A 197 -2.55 -1.93 -13.22
C ILE A 197 -1.69 -2.92 -12.43
N SER A 198 -0.84 -3.68 -13.12
CA SER A 198 0.02 -4.69 -12.48
C SER A 198 1.29 -4.13 -11.85
N SER A 199 1.80 -3.00 -12.34
CA SER A 199 3.04 -2.40 -11.83
C SER A 199 2.83 -1.68 -10.50
N PHE A 200 1.59 -1.36 -10.12
CA PHE A 200 1.29 -0.58 -8.91
C PHE A 200 0.69 -1.43 -7.79
N GLY A 201 1.57 -1.96 -6.95
CA GLY A 201 1.20 -2.86 -5.86
C GLY A 201 0.15 -2.28 -4.91
N LEU A 202 -0.82 -3.09 -4.47
CA LEU A 202 -1.68 -2.73 -3.35
C LEU A 202 -0.89 -2.80 -2.04
N ASP A 203 -0.75 -1.66 -1.34
CA ASP A 203 0.04 -1.63 -0.11
C ASP A 203 -0.65 -2.41 1.04
N TYR A 204 -0.12 -3.60 1.32
CA TYR A 204 -0.56 -4.48 2.40
C TYR A 204 -0.62 -3.78 3.77
N MET A 205 0.31 -2.85 4.04
CA MET A 205 0.39 -2.16 5.32
C MET A 205 -0.83 -1.27 5.55
N HIS A 206 -1.12 -0.35 4.62
CA HIS A 206 -2.27 0.55 4.71
C HIS A 206 -3.60 -0.16 4.42
N LEU A 207 -3.63 -1.05 3.43
CA LEU A 207 -4.84 -1.76 3.02
C LEU A 207 -5.31 -2.72 4.10
N THR A 208 -4.47 -3.67 4.50
CA THR A 208 -4.89 -4.81 5.35
C THR A 208 -4.64 -4.54 6.83
N CYS A 209 -3.42 -4.18 7.22
CA CYS A 209 -3.07 -4.05 8.64
C CYS A 209 -3.76 -2.82 9.26
N LEU A 210 -3.46 -1.64 8.74
CA LEU A 210 -4.03 -0.38 9.22
C LEU A 210 -5.48 -0.19 8.78
N GLY A 211 -5.85 -0.70 7.61
CA GLY A 211 -7.17 -0.53 7.04
C GLY A 211 -8.21 -1.52 7.57
N ILE A 212 -7.90 -2.81 7.63
CA ILE A 212 -8.87 -3.86 8.00
C ILE A 212 -8.71 -4.29 9.46
N MET A 213 -7.53 -4.74 9.86
CA MET A 213 -7.35 -5.30 11.22
C MET A 213 -7.63 -4.23 12.28
N ARG A 214 -7.12 -3.00 12.09
CA ARG A 214 -7.44 -1.87 12.99
C ARG A 214 -8.95 -1.57 13.00
N LYS A 215 -9.60 -1.59 11.84
CA LYS A 215 -11.04 -1.32 11.71
C LYS A 215 -11.85 -2.36 12.48
N LEU A 216 -11.57 -3.65 12.30
CA LEU A 216 -12.23 -4.72 13.04
C LEU A 216 -12.11 -4.53 14.56
N LEU A 217 -10.91 -4.24 15.07
CA LEU A 217 -10.72 -3.95 16.50
C LEU A 217 -11.55 -2.73 16.96
N HIS A 218 -11.59 -1.65 16.19
CA HIS A 218 -12.44 -0.50 16.53
C HIS A 218 -13.93 -0.83 16.50
N LEU A 219 -14.38 -1.65 15.56
CA LEU A 219 -15.78 -2.07 15.47
C LEU A 219 -16.17 -2.91 16.69
N TRP A 220 -15.33 -3.88 17.08
CA TRP A 220 -15.60 -4.73 18.24
C TRP A 220 -15.50 -3.95 19.56
N VAL A 221 -14.59 -2.99 19.70
CA VAL A 221 -14.38 -2.31 20.99
C VAL A 221 -15.33 -1.12 21.20
N ALA A 222 -15.65 -0.34 20.17
CA ALA A 222 -16.31 0.96 20.38
C ALA A 222 -17.32 1.36 19.29
N LYS A 223 -16.99 1.13 18.02
CA LYS A 223 -17.63 1.81 16.88
C LYS A 223 -18.62 0.95 16.09
N GLY A 224 -18.66 -0.36 16.33
CA GLY A 224 -19.50 -1.29 15.58
C GLY A 224 -20.94 -1.34 16.10
N PRO A 225 -21.83 -2.02 15.35
CA PRO A 225 -23.17 -2.36 15.81
C PRO A 225 -23.19 -3.06 17.17
N LEU A 226 -24.26 -2.89 17.95
CA LEU A 226 -24.35 -3.44 19.31
C LEU A 226 -24.22 -4.97 19.37
N ASN A 227 -24.71 -5.67 18.36
CA ASN A 227 -24.64 -7.14 18.25
C ASN A 227 -23.21 -7.68 17.99
N VAL A 228 -22.28 -6.85 17.55
CA VAL A 228 -20.87 -7.23 17.36
C VAL A 228 -19.93 -6.60 18.39
N ARG A 229 -20.40 -5.60 19.14
CA ARG A 229 -19.58 -4.85 20.11
C ARG A 229 -19.39 -5.65 21.38
N LEU A 230 -18.16 -5.74 21.83
CA LEU A 230 -17.77 -6.42 23.05
C LEU A 230 -18.18 -5.61 24.28
N PRO A 231 -18.78 -6.25 25.30
CA PRO A 231 -18.94 -5.62 26.61
C PRO A 231 -17.59 -5.18 27.19
N SER A 232 -17.63 -4.20 28.10
CA SER A 232 -16.40 -3.65 28.70
C SER A 232 -15.58 -4.72 29.44
N SER A 233 -16.24 -5.63 30.16
CA SER A 233 -15.59 -6.76 30.85
C SER A 233 -14.86 -7.69 29.86
N VAL A 234 -15.49 -8.04 28.75
CA VAL A 234 -14.92 -8.89 27.70
C VAL A 234 -13.79 -8.17 26.98
N SER A 235 -13.89 -6.86 26.75
CA SER A 235 -12.81 -6.05 26.19
C SER A 235 -11.58 -6.01 27.12
N LYS A 236 -11.79 -5.91 28.44
CA LYS A 236 -10.71 -6.02 29.44
C LYS A 236 -10.07 -7.41 29.43
N GLN A 237 -10.87 -8.47 29.28
CA GLN A 237 -10.37 -9.82 29.13
C GLN A 237 -9.49 -9.95 27.88
N LEU A 238 -9.93 -9.45 26.72
CA LEU A 238 -9.14 -9.45 25.48
C LEU A 238 -7.82 -8.68 25.65
N SER A 239 -7.87 -7.51 26.30
CA SER A 239 -6.67 -6.74 26.59
C SER A 239 -5.69 -7.53 27.48
N SER A 240 -6.20 -8.27 28.46
CA SER A 240 -5.38 -9.10 29.35
C SER A 240 -4.76 -10.29 28.61
N SER A 241 -5.53 -10.96 27.73
CA SER A 241 -5.05 -12.04 26.86
C SER A 241 -3.97 -11.59 25.89
N LEU A 242 -4.07 -10.36 25.35
CA LEU A 242 -2.99 -9.79 24.52
C LEU A 242 -1.71 -9.58 25.34
N LEU A 243 -1.83 -9.04 26.55
CA LEU A 243 -0.69 -8.78 27.43
C LEU A 243 -0.03 -10.06 27.92
N SER A 244 -0.79 -11.12 28.18
CA SER A 244 -0.24 -12.42 28.62
C SER A 244 0.62 -13.09 27.55
N LEU A 245 0.46 -12.74 26.26
CA LEU A 245 1.29 -13.25 25.19
C LEU A 245 2.69 -12.61 25.13
N ARG A 246 2.90 -11.45 25.76
CA ARG A 246 4.16 -10.68 25.65
C ARG A 246 5.43 -11.50 25.91
N PRO A 247 5.50 -12.37 26.93
CA PRO A 247 6.70 -13.18 27.20
C PRO A 247 7.00 -14.22 26.12
N PHE A 248 5.98 -14.65 25.36
CA PHE A 248 6.08 -15.70 24.36
C PHE A 248 6.32 -15.18 22.95
N ILE A 249 6.41 -13.86 22.76
CA ILE A 249 6.70 -13.29 21.46
C ILE A 249 8.22 -13.31 21.23
N PRO A 250 8.71 -13.83 20.10
CA PRO A 250 10.14 -13.83 19.77
C PRO A 250 10.72 -12.42 19.52
N CYS A 251 12.04 -12.32 19.31
CA CYS A 251 12.74 -11.05 19.06
C CYS A 251 12.61 -10.55 17.62
N GLU A 252 12.27 -11.44 16.68
CA GLU A 252 12.03 -11.17 15.26
C GLU A 252 10.81 -10.25 15.06
N PHE A 253 9.89 -10.23 16.02
CA PHE A 253 8.79 -9.26 16.02
C PHE A 253 9.27 -7.92 16.58
N SER A 254 9.22 -6.90 15.73
CA SER A 254 9.60 -5.51 16.07
C SER A 254 8.89 -4.91 17.30
N ARG A 255 7.72 -5.44 17.70
CA ARG A 255 6.94 -4.94 18.83
C ARG A 255 6.30 -6.10 19.59
N LYS A 256 6.16 -5.95 20.91
CA LYS A 256 5.39 -6.87 21.76
C LYS A 256 3.93 -6.41 21.84
N PRO A 257 2.96 -7.33 22.03
CA PRO A 257 1.55 -7.02 22.20
C PRO A 257 1.30 -5.97 23.29
N ARG A 258 0.36 -5.07 23.03
CA ARG A 258 -0.11 -4.05 23.97
C ARG A 258 -1.59 -4.24 24.28
N GLY A 259 -2.04 -3.65 25.38
CA GLY A 259 -3.45 -3.63 25.76
C GLY A 259 -4.27 -2.73 24.85
N LEU A 260 -5.59 -2.91 24.87
CA LEU A 260 -6.53 -2.18 24.01
C LEU A 260 -6.65 -0.69 24.36
N ASN A 261 -6.17 -0.26 25.53
CA ASN A 261 -6.09 1.16 25.90
C ASN A 261 -5.24 1.97 24.91
N ASP A 262 -4.25 1.32 24.28
CA ASP A 262 -3.37 1.91 23.28
C ASP A 262 -3.84 1.69 21.83
N LEU A 263 -5.06 1.17 21.60
CA LEU A 263 -5.52 0.74 20.27
C LEU A 263 -5.35 1.83 19.19
N ASN A 264 -5.61 3.09 19.51
CA ASN A 264 -5.42 4.22 18.59
C ASN A 264 -3.95 4.36 18.14
N ARG A 265 -3.01 3.96 18.99
CA ARG A 265 -1.55 4.05 18.79
C ARG A 265 -0.92 2.77 18.28
N PHE A 266 -1.69 1.71 18.03
CA PHE A 266 -1.15 0.46 17.45
C PHE A 266 -0.47 0.77 16.11
N LYS A 267 0.68 0.16 15.85
CA LYS A 267 1.39 0.27 14.57
C LYS A 267 1.03 -0.90 13.68
N ALA A 268 1.30 -0.76 12.38
CA ALA A 268 0.97 -1.80 11.40
C ALA A 268 1.60 -3.16 11.75
N THR A 269 2.81 -3.17 12.30
CA THR A 269 3.49 -4.42 12.69
C THR A 269 2.79 -5.17 13.82
N GLU A 270 2.17 -4.45 14.77
CA GLU A 270 1.38 -5.07 15.84
C GLU A 270 0.05 -5.60 15.31
N LEU A 271 -0.57 -4.86 14.39
CA LEU A 271 -1.80 -5.29 13.73
C LEU A 271 -1.54 -6.51 12.84
N ARG A 272 -0.42 -6.55 12.12
CA ARG A 272 0.04 -7.74 11.38
C ARG A 272 0.22 -8.94 12.29
N GLN A 273 0.86 -8.74 13.45
CA GLN A 273 1.06 -9.79 14.44
C GLN A 273 -0.28 -10.37 14.92
N ILE A 274 -1.24 -9.50 15.24
CA ILE A 274 -2.61 -9.91 15.61
C ILE A 274 -3.28 -10.66 14.46
N LEU A 275 -3.22 -10.11 13.25
CA LEU A 275 -3.90 -10.66 12.09
C LEU A 275 -3.41 -12.06 11.72
N VAL A 276 -2.10 -12.25 11.68
CA VAL A 276 -1.50 -13.47 11.12
C VAL A 276 -1.25 -14.53 12.19
N TYR A 277 -0.90 -14.15 13.42
CA TYR A 277 -0.41 -15.06 14.45
C TYR A 277 -1.30 -15.11 15.69
N THR A 278 -1.40 -14.00 16.44
CA THR A 278 -1.95 -14.06 17.81
C THR A 278 -3.47 -13.99 17.86
N GLY A 279 -4.11 -13.36 16.87
CA GLY A 279 -5.56 -13.14 16.80
C GLY A 279 -6.36 -14.44 16.83
N GLN A 280 -5.87 -15.48 16.16
CA GLN A 280 -6.52 -16.80 16.12
C GLN A 280 -6.67 -17.42 17.52
N VAL A 281 -5.74 -17.11 18.43
CA VAL A 281 -5.78 -17.60 19.81
C VAL A 281 -6.57 -16.64 20.69
N VAL A 282 -6.26 -15.34 20.66
CA VAL A 282 -6.86 -14.38 21.61
C VAL A 282 -8.32 -14.07 21.33
N PHE A 283 -8.78 -14.18 20.08
CA PHE A 283 -10.17 -13.92 19.74
C PHE A 283 -11.07 -15.15 19.94
N LYS A 284 -10.47 -16.35 20.06
CA LYS A 284 -11.20 -17.58 20.33
C LYS A 284 -11.86 -17.48 21.70
N ASN A 285 -13.17 -17.75 21.74
CA ASN A 285 -14.03 -17.60 22.93
C ASN A 285 -14.23 -16.17 23.44
N ILE A 286 -13.72 -15.14 22.74
CA ILE A 286 -13.97 -13.72 23.05
C ILE A 286 -14.97 -13.13 22.06
N LEU A 287 -14.77 -13.36 20.76
CA LEU A 287 -15.70 -12.92 19.73
C LEU A 287 -16.87 -13.90 19.61
N ASN A 288 -18.04 -13.38 19.20
CA ASN A 288 -19.14 -14.27 18.79
C ASN A 288 -18.71 -15.13 17.58
N ASN A 289 -19.37 -16.28 17.39
CA ASN A 289 -18.97 -17.26 16.38
C ASN A 289 -18.89 -16.68 14.97
N ASN A 290 -19.82 -15.78 14.61
CA ASN A 290 -19.86 -15.16 13.28
C ASN A 290 -18.66 -14.21 13.08
N CYS A 291 -18.36 -13.36 14.05
CA CYS A 291 -17.21 -12.44 14.01
C CYS A 291 -15.89 -13.20 14.04
N TYR A 292 -15.80 -14.29 14.80
CA TYR A 292 -14.61 -15.13 14.84
C TYR A 292 -14.37 -15.84 13.49
N LYS A 293 -15.39 -16.48 12.91
CA LYS A 293 -15.30 -17.10 11.57
C LYS A 293 -14.92 -16.07 10.50
N HIS A 294 -15.52 -14.88 10.57
CA HIS A 294 -15.20 -13.76 9.69
C HIS A 294 -13.73 -13.34 9.82
N PHE A 295 -13.22 -13.15 11.03
CA PHE A 295 -11.80 -12.87 11.28
C PHE A 295 -10.90 -13.99 10.76
N MET A 296 -11.26 -15.26 11.02
CA MET A 296 -10.49 -16.42 10.58
C MET A 296 -10.38 -16.50 9.05
N ALA A 297 -11.43 -16.14 8.30
CA ALA A 297 -11.36 -16.08 6.83
C ALA A 297 -10.26 -15.13 6.36
N LEU A 298 -10.18 -13.92 6.94
CA LEU A 298 -9.11 -12.96 6.64
C LEU A 298 -7.74 -13.47 7.09
N SER A 299 -7.64 -13.99 8.32
CA SER A 299 -6.38 -14.51 8.87
C SER A 299 -5.81 -15.64 7.99
N ILE A 300 -6.64 -16.59 7.58
CA ILE A 300 -6.24 -17.72 6.73
C ILE A 300 -5.84 -17.22 5.34
N ALA A 301 -6.65 -16.35 4.72
CA ALA A 301 -6.33 -15.77 3.42
C ALA A 301 -4.97 -15.05 3.45
N MET A 302 -4.71 -14.24 4.48
CA MET A 302 -3.43 -13.53 4.62
C MET A 302 -2.26 -14.46 4.92
N ASN A 303 -2.46 -15.52 5.71
CA ASN A 303 -1.43 -16.54 5.93
C ASN A 303 -1.03 -17.23 4.61
N ILE A 304 -2.00 -17.55 3.76
CA ILE A 304 -1.74 -18.14 2.43
C ILE A 304 -0.96 -17.15 1.56
N LEU A 305 -1.47 -15.92 1.39
CA LEU A 305 -0.90 -14.94 0.45
C LEU A 305 0.48 -14.41 0.87
N LEU A 306 0.80 -14.43 2.17
CA LEU A 306 2.11 -13.99 2.67
C LEU A 306 3.17 -15.10 2.70
N THR A 307 2.79 -16.34 2.40
CA THR A 307 3.69 -17.49 2.43
C THR A 307 4.12 -17.86 1.01
N SER A 308 5.42 -17.79 0.72
CA SER A 308 5.98 -17.99 -0.63
C SER A 308 5.63 -19.34 -1.28
N ASN A 309 5.39 -20.38 -0.47
CA ASN A 309 5.21 -21.74 -0.97
C ASN A 309 3.73 -22.18 -1.03
N MET A 310 2.78 -21.24 -0.91
CA MET A 310 1.34 -21.52 -0.88
C MET A 310 0.62 -21.10 -2.18
N GLY A 311 1.34 -20.96 -3.30
CA GLY A 311 0.80 -20.51 -4.59
C GLY A 311 -0.44 -21.30 -5.06
N ASN A 312 -0.47 -22.61 -4.83
CA ASN A 312 -1.61 -23.47 -5.18
C ASN A 312 -2.91 -23.13 -4.44
N TYR A 313 -2.82 -22.42 -3.31
CA TYR A 313 -3.96 -22.02 -2.49
C TYR A 313 -4.41 -20.58 -2.74
N VAL A 314 -3.79 -19.84 -3.68
CA VAL A 314 -4.16 -18.45 -3.98
C VAL A 314 -5.63 -18.34 -4.36
N LYS A 315 -6.16 -19.30 -5.14
CA LYS A 315 -7.59 -19.31 -5.48
C LYS A 315 -8.49 -19.49 -4.26
N TYR A 316 -8.07 -20.32 -3.30
CA TYR A 316 -8.79 -20.52 -2.06
C TYR A 316 -8.76 -19.24 -1.18
N ALA A 317 -7.60 -18.59 -1.08
CA ALA A 317 -7.48 -17.30 -0.41
C ALA A 317 -8.38 -16.23 -1.06
N GLN A 318 -8.46 -16.19 -2.39
CA GLN A 318 -9.36 -15.29 -3.11
C GLN A 318 -10.83 -15.53 -2.71
N ASN A 319 -11.26 -16.78 -2.67
CA ASN A 319 -12.63 -17.13 -2.26
C ASN A 319 -12.91 -16.73 -0.80
N LEU A 320 -11.94 -16.89 0.10
CA LEU A 320 -12.04 -16.42 1.49
C LEU A 320 -12.18 -14.89 1.58
N LEU A 321 -11.50 -14.14 0.70
CA LEU A 321 -11.59 -12.68 0.66
C LEU A 321 -12.93 -12.21 0.10
N TYR A 322 -13.47 -12.85 -0.94
CA TYR A 322 -14.84 -12.59 -1.39
C TYR A 322 -15.86 -12.86 -0.28
N TYR A 323 -15.76 -14.02 0.38
CA TYR A 323 -16.60 -14.34 1.54
C TYR A 323 -16.47 -13.29 2.65
N PHE A 324 -15.23 -12.87 2.96
CA PHE A 324 -14.97 -11.86 3.98
C PHE A 324 -15.66 -10.53 3.64
N VAL A 325 -15.51 -10.03 2.42
CA VAL A 325 -16.05 -8.74 1.98
C VAL A 325 -17.58 -8.77 1.95
N GLN A 326 -18.18 -9.84 1.40
CA GLN A 326 -19.63 -10.03 1.41
C GLN A 326 -20.19 -10.11 2.84
N THR A 327 -19.57 -10.90 3.71
CA THR A 327 -20.02 -11.09 5.10
C THR A 327 -19.77 -9.84 5.96
N PHE A 328 -18.76 -9.03 5.62
CA PHE A 328 -18.47 -7.77 6.31
C PHE A 328 -19.69 -6.85 6.26
N GLU A 329 -20.31 -6.71 5.08
CA GLU A 329 -21.49 -5.87 4.89
C GLU A 329 -22.65 -6.31 5.78
N THR A 330 -22.90 -7.62 5.87
CA THR A 330 -23.98 -8.18 6.72
C THR A 330 -23.69 -8.00 8.21
N LEU A 331 -22.45 -8.21 8.66
CA LEU A 331 -22.10 -8.16 10.09
C LEU A 331 -22.00 -6.74 10.64
N TYR A 332 -21.40 -5.83 9.87
CA TYR A 332 -21.06 -4.49 10.36
C TYR A 332 -21.93 -3.40 9.73
N GLY A 333 -22.43 -3.63 8.51
CA GLY A 333 -23.29 -2.71 7.77
C GLY A 333 -22.57 -2.03 6.59
N LYS A 334 -23.35 -1.77 5.53
CA LYS A 334 -22.93 -1.18 4.24
C LYS A 334 -22.03 0.06 4.37
N HIS A 335 -22.43 1.03 5.20
CA HIS A 335 -21.65 2.25 5.47
C HIS A 335 -20.24 2.01 6.05
N PHE A 336 -19.91 0.82 6.59
CA PHE A 336 -18.55 0.50 7.03
C PHE A 336 -17.67 -0.14 5.95
N MET A 337 -18.21 -0.44 4.77
CA MET A 337 -17.47 -0.94 3.61
C MET A 337 -16.58 0.17 3.05
N SER A 338 -15.38 0.38 3.59
CA SER A 338 -14.47 1.41 3.06
C SER A 338 -13.77 0.93 1.79
N PHE A 339 -13.11 1.87 1.10
CA PHE A 339 -12.12 1.58 0.06
C PHE A 339 -11.21 0.39 0.40
N ASN A 340 -10.67 0.36 1.62
CA ASN A 340 -9.81 -0.75 2.04
C ASN A 340 -10.52 -2.12 2.11
N VAL A 341 -11.80 -2.16 2.52
CA VAL A 341 -12.57 -3.41 2.61
C VAL A 341 -12.82 -3.94 1.21
N HIS A 342 -13.24 -3.06 0.29
CA HIS A 342 -13.36 -3.39 -1.12
C HIS A 342 -12.03 -3.84 -1.71
N GLY A 343 -10.93 -3.13 -1.43
CA GLY A 343 -9.60 -3.43 -1.95
C GLY A 343 -9.08 -4.85 -1.67
N LEU A 344 -9.59 -5.52 -0.62
CA LEU A 344 -9.21 -6.89 -0.29
C LEU A 344 -9.47 -7.88 -1.43
N VAL A 345 -10.53 -7.69 -2.22
CA VAL A 345 -10.89 -8.65 -3.29
C VAL A 345 -9.85 -8.70 -4.41
N HIS A 346 -8.99 -7.68 -4.49
CA HIS A 346 -7.99 -7.53 -5.54
C HIS A 346 -6.60 -8.00 -5.12
N ILE A 347 -6.36 -8.31 -3.83
CA ILE A 347 -5.02 -8.66 -3.33
C ILE A 347 -4.52 -9.98 -3.93
N SER A 348 -5.41 -10.92 -4.23
CA SER A 348 -5.01 -12.21 -4.80
C SER A 348 -4.50 -12.12 -6.24
N ASP A 349 -4.66 -10.98 -6.91
CA ASP A 349 -4.12 -10.72 -8.25
C ASP A 349 -2.66 -10.19 -8.20
N GLU A 350 -2.08 -9.98 -7.00
CA GLU A 350 -0.77 -9.35 -6.74
C GLU A 350 0.42 -10.31 -6.61
#